data_AF-X0VTX2-F1
#
_entry.id   AF-X0VTX2-F1
#
_cell.length_a   1.000
_cell.length_b   1.000
_cell.length_c   1.000
_cell.angle_alpha   90.00
_cell.angle_beta   90.00
_cell.angle_gamma   90.00
#
_symmetry.space_group_name_H-M   'P 1'
#
loop_
_entity.id
_entity.type
_entity.pdbx_description
1 polymer ?
#
loop_
_entity_poly.entity_id
_entity_poly.type
_entity_poly.pdbx_seq_one_letter_code
_entity_poly.pdbx_strand_id
1 'polypeptide(L)'
;MTMETVAPSKEIIDVIKESGGEAFKLCYQCGLCDTVCPWNRVRTFSMRKLVRQAAFGLTEIEVEDMWLCTTCGKCPQQCPRDVKQIESVVSLRRIATEYGVFPASAKPVTAISASLAGEGNPLNEERKKRAEWAEGHSVKTFTEGIEFLYYPGCYLCYDPRLMKVARATANILNLAGIDFGILGSKENCCGESIRKTGDEELF
;
A
#
# COMPACT_ATOMS: atom_id res chain seq x y z
N MET A 1 33.25 -9.07 -10.46
CA MET A 1 31.95 -8.80 -11.12
C MET A 1 32.19 -8.84 -12.62
N THR A 2 31.67 -9.87 -13.28
CA THR A 2 31.54 -9.88 -14.75
C THR A 2 30.53 -8.80 -15.12
N MET A 3 30.90 -7.92 -16.06
CA MET A 3 30.01 -6.86 -16.52
C MET A 3 29.18 -7.44 -17.65
N GLU A 4 27.94 -7.85 -17.35
CA GLU A 4 26.99 -8.34 -18.34
C GLU A 4 26.25 -7.16 -18.99
N THR A 5 26.22 -7.12 -20.31
CA THR A 5 25.46 -6.14 -21.07
C THR A 5 24.01 -6.59 -21.18
N VAL A 6 23.09 -5.84 -20.56
CA VAL A 6 21.65 -6.06 -20.65
C VAL A 6 21.04 -5.08 -21.65
N ALA A 7 20.23 -5.58 -22.59
CA ALA A 7 19.56 -4.76 -23.58
C ALA A 7 18.26 -4.13 -23.01
N PRO A 8 18.03 -2.82 -23.18
CA PRO A 8 16.75 -2.18 -22.86
C PRO A 8 15.57 -2.79 -23.64
N SER A 9 14.44 -3.04 -22.98
CA SER A 9 13.20 -3.46 -23.64
C SER A 9 12.27 -2.28 -23.86
N LYS A 10 11.99 -1.96 -25.13
CA LYS A 10 11.08 -0.88 -25.50
C LYS A 10 9.66 -1.15 -24.99
N GLU A 11 9.20 -2.39 -25.07
CA GLU A 11 7.87 -2.80 -24.61
C GLU A 11 7.71 -2.52 -23.12
N ILE A 12 8.70 -2.87 -22.31
CA ILE A 12 8.68 -2.63 -20.84
C ILE A 12 8.73 -1.14 -20.54
N ILE A 13 9.54 -0.37 -21.28
CA ILE A 13 9.56 1.08 -21.14
C ILE A 13 8.15 1.67 -21.38
N ASP A 14 7.44 1.19 -22.39
CA ASP A 14 6.11 1.69 -22.75
C ASP A 14 5.07 1.28 -21.70
N VAL A 15 5.08 0.04 -21.22
CA VAL A 15 4.23 -0.42 -20.10
C VAL A 15 4.48 0.40 -18.83
N ILE A 16 5.75 0.69 -18.50
CA ILE A 16 6.11 1.53 -17.35
C ILE A 16 5.52 2.93 -17.49
N LYS A 17 5.57 3.53 -18.68
CA LYS A 17 4.98 4.87 -18.92
C LYS A 17 3.47 4.84 -18.77
N GLU A 18 2.81 3.86 -19.36
CA GLU A 18 1.36 3.66 -19.26
C GLU A 18 0.93 3.45 -17.80
N SER A 19 1.77 2.80 -17.01
CA SER A 19 1.58 2.62 -15.56
C SER A 19 1.89 3.87 -14.72
N GLY A 20 2.13 5.03 -15.32
CA GLY A 20 2.39 6.30 -14.61
C GLY A 20 3.88 6.59 -14.35
N GLY A 21 4.79 5.82 -14.93
CA GLY A 21 6.24 5.97 -14.77
C GLY A 21 6.88 7.08 -15.62
N GLU A 22 6.13 7.96 -16.29
CA GLU A 22 6.73 8.96 -17.18
C GLU A 22 7.76 9.88 -16.49
N ALA A 23 7.52 10.18 -15.20
CA ALA A 23 8.39 11.02 -14.38
C ALA A 23 9.81 10.44 -14.21
N PHE A 24 10.03 9.14 -14.47
CA PHE A 24 11.37 8.52 -14.48
C PHE A 24 12.36 9.28 -15.37
N LYS A 25 11.90 9.87 -16.49
CA LYS A 25 12.74 10.57 -17.47
C LYS A 25 13.32 11.89 -16.94
N LEU A 26 12.74 12.48 -15.89
CA LEU A 26 13.20 13.75 -15.32
C LEU A 26 14.47 13.58 -14.47
N CYS A 27 14.83 12.34 -14.12
CA CYS A 27 15.92 12.04 -13.20
C CYS A 27 17.30 12.18 -13.85
N TYR A 28 18.10 13.10 -13.32
CA TYR A 28 19.52 13.29 -13.69
C TYR A 28 20.52 12.57 -12.77
N GLN A 29 20.06 11.59 -11.97
CA GLN A 29 20.90 10.70 -11.16
C GLN A 29 21.75 11.34 -10.02
N CYS A 30 21.33 12.48 -9.43
CA CYS A 30 22.08 13.13 -8.33
C CYS A 30 22.26 12.31 -7.04
N GLY A 31 21.40 11.31 -6.78
CA GLY A 31 21.52 10.44 -5.60
C GLY A 31 20.90 10.94 -4.30
N LEU A 32 20.30 12.14 -4.27
CA LEU A 32 19.68 12.68 -3.05
C LEU A 32 18.60 11.75 -2.45
N CYS A 33 17.84 11.05 -3.31
CA CYS A 33 16.85 10.06 -2.88
C CYS A 33 17.45 8.90 -2.07
N ASP A 34 18.69 8.49 -2.36
CA ASP A 34 19.39 7.45 -1.61
C ASP A 34 19.87 7.99 -0.26
N THR A 35 20.42 9.21 -0.25
CA THR A 35 20.91 9.88 0.97
C THR A 35 19.81 10.08 2.01
N VAL A 36 18.60 10.44 1.58
CA VAL A 36 17.47 10.68 2.50
C VAL A 36 16.66 9.43 2.83
N CYS A 37 16.95 8.30 2.18
CA CYS A 37 16.20 7.07 2.38
C CYS A 37 16.50 6.47 3.77
N PRO A 38 15.47 6.20 4.60
CA PRO A 38 15.69 5.62 5.92
C PRO A 38 16.25 4.19 5.87
N TRP A 39 16.02 3.44 4.78
CA TRP A 39 16.54 2.08 4.63
C TRP A 39 18.06 2.01 4.67
N ASN A 40 18.75 3.04 4.15
CA ASN A 40 20.21 3.11 4.14
C ASN A 40 20.85 3.24 5.53
N ARG A 41 20.03 3.32 6.60
CA ARG A 41 20.49 3.20 8.00
C ARG A 41 20.61 1.76 8.48
N VAL A 42 19.93 0.82 7.82
CA VAL A 42 19.79 -0.58 8.27
C VAL A 42 20.15 -1.61 7.21
N ARG A 43 20.19 -1.23 5.92
CA ARG A 43 20.63 -2.07 4.80
C ARG A 43 20.95 -1.23 3.58
N THR A 44 21.61 -1.80 2.58
CA THR A 44 21.79 -1.14 1.29
C THR A 44 20.48 -1.12 0.51
N PHE A 45 20.09 0.06 0.02
CA PHE A 45 18.94 0.27 -0.86
C PHE A 45 19.19 1.50 -1.75
N SER A 46 18.90 1.40 -3.06
CA SER A 46 19.06 2.54 -3.98
C SER A 46 17.78 2.82 -4.76
N MET A 47 17.08 3.87 -4.34
CA MET A 47 15.97 4.44 -5.10
C MET A 47 16.46 5.01 -6.44
N ARG A 48 17.65 5.61 -6.45
CA ARG A 48 18.27 6.13 -7.68
C ARG A 48 18.45 5.01 -8.72
N LYS A 49 18.94 3.84 -8.28
CA LYS A 49 19.12 2.67 -9.15
C LYS A 49 17.79 2.19 -9.71
N LEU A 50 16.75 2.03 -8.87
CA LEU A 50 15.42 1.64 -9.33
C LEU A 50 14.89 2.60 -10.41
N VAL A 51 14.99 3.91 -10.16
CA VAL A 51 14.62 4.94 -11.15
C VAL A 51 15.41 4.80 -12.45
N ARG A 52 16.71 4.49 -12.38
CA ARG A 52 17.55 4.32 -13.56
C ARG A 52 17.21 3.07 -14.36
N GLN A 53 17.01 1.94 -13.69
CA GLN A 53 16.67 0.66 -14.32
C GLN A 53 15.29 0.74 -14.98
N ALA A 54 14.32 1.36 -14.31
CA ALA A 54 12.98 1.58 -14.86
C ALA A 54 12.98 2.49 -16.10
N ALA A 55 13.78 3.57 -16.09
CA ALA A 55 13.92 4.45 -17.25
C ALA A 55 14.47 3.74 -18.51
N PHE A 56 15.14 2.59 -18.32
CA PHE A 56 15.64 1.74 -19.40
C PHE A 56 14.79 0.48 -19.64
N GLY A 57 13.68 0.30 -18.92
CA GLY A 57 12.82 -0.88 -19.01
C GLY A 57 13.59 -2.19 -18.90
N LEU A 58 14.49 -2.28 -17.91
CA LEU A 58 15.17 -3.54 -17.62
C LEU A 58 14.18 -4.54 -17.03
N THR A 59 14.21 -5.78 -17.50
CA THR A 59 13.38 -6.89 -16.96
C THR A 59 13.83 -7.31 -15.57
N GLU A 60 15.14 -7.31 -15.34
CA GLU A 60 15.79 -7.68 -14.09
C GLU A 60 15.92 -6.47 -13.15
N ILE A 61 14.91 -5.62 -13.09
CA ILE A 61 14.81 -4.66 -11.97
C ILE A 61 14.86 -5.50 -10.71
N GLU A 62 15.73 -5.13 -9.77
CA GLU A 62 15.92 -5.90 -8.54
C GLU A 62 14.59 -6.03 -7.82
N VAL A 63 13.96 -7.20 -8.00
CA VAL A 63 12.56 -7.43 -7.68
C VAL A 63 12.37 -7.15 -6.19
N GLU A 64 13.29 -7.60 -5.35
CA GLU A 64 13.26 -7.33 -3.91
C GLU A 64 13.25 -5.83 -3.56
N ASP A 65 14.08 -5.02 -4.21
CA ASP A 65 14.29 -3.61 -3.85
C ASP A 65 13.03 -2.78 -4.06
N MET A 66 12.26 -3.04 -5.12
CA MET A 66 11.00 -2.32 -5.33
C MET A 66 10.02 -2.56 -4.18
N TRP A 67 10.03 -3.72 -3.53
CA TRP A 67 9.16 -4.05 -2.39
C TRP A 67 9.66 -3.51 -1.05
N LEU A 68 10.92 -3.08 -0.95
CA LEU A 68 11.43 -2.42 0.25
C LEU A 68 10.88 -1.00 0.42
N CYS A 69 10.63 -0.26 -0.66
CA CYS A 69 10.15 1.11 -0.57
C CYS A 69 8.88 1.22 0.31
N THR A 70 8.96 1.92 1.44
CA THR A 70 7.83 2.05 2.37
C THR A 70 6.83 3.15 1.99
N THR A 71 7.04 3.78 0.83
CA THR A 71 6.26 4.94 0.35
C THR A 71 6.22 6.12 1.33
N CYS A 72 7.27 6.30 2.13
CA CYS A 72 7.32 7.29 3.23
C CYS A 72 7.37 8.78 2.84
N GLY A 73 7.52 9.11 1.55
CA GLY A 73 7.49 10.51 1.08
C GLY A 73 8.78 11.31 1.18
N LYS A 74 9.85 10.82 1.84
CA LYS A 74 11.08 11.62 2.02
C LYS A 74 11.80 11.98 0.72
N CYS A 75 11.92 11.03 -0.22
CA CYS A 75 12.62 11.27 -1.47
C CYS A 75 11.94 12.27 -2.42
N PRO A 76 10.61 12.22 -2.67
CA PRO A 76 9.96 13.22 -3.51
C PRO A 76 10.03 14.63 -2.90
N GLN A 77 9.88 14.76 -1.58
CA GLN A 77 9.97 16.06 -0.89
C GLN A 77 11.32 16.78 -1.08
N GLN A 78 12.38 16.04 -1.37
CA GLN A 78 13.73 16.56 -1.53
C GLN A 78 14.16 16.59 -3.00
N CYS A 79 13.31 16.11 -3.92
CA CYS A 79 13.71 15.96 -5.30
C CYS A 79 13.75 17.32 -6.03
N PRO A 80 14.90 17.77 -6.57
CA PRO A 80 15.01 19.04 -7.28
C PRO A 80 14.37 19.02 -8.68
N ARG A 81 13.88 17.87 -9.12
CA ARG A 81 13.35 17.62 -10.47
C ARG A 81 11.93 17.05 -10.45
N ASP A 82 11.33 16.92 -9.27
CA ASP A 82 10.00 16.34 -9.08
C ASP A 82 9.80 15.01 -9.84
N VAL A 83 10.73 14.08 -9.67
CA VAL A 83 10.73 12.77 -10.36
C VAL A 83 9.59 11.85 -9.89
N LYS A 84 8.88 12.21 -8.81
CA LYS A 84 7.81 11.41 -8.22
C LYS A 84 8.21 9.95 -7.99
N GLN A 85 9.31 9.75 -7.26
CA GLN A 85 9.95 8.44 -7.05
C GLN A 85 9.01 7.37 -6.48
N ILE A 86 7.96 7.76 -5.74
CA ILE A 86 6.97 6.82 -5.23
C ILE A 86 6.07 6.31 -6.36
N GLU A 87 5.52 7.20 -7.20
CA GLU A 87 4.70 6.80 -8.35
C GLU A 87 5.48 5.88 -9.27
N SER A 88 6.73 6.24 -9.52
CA SER A 88 7.75 5.42 -10.17
C SER A 88 7.86 3.99 -9.59
N VAL A 89 8.05 3.83 -8.27
CA VAL A 89 8.16 2.48 -7.71
C VAL A 89 6.82 1.74 -7.72
N VAL A 90 5.70 2.43 -7.50
CA VAL A 90 4.37 1.82 -7.54
C VAL A 90 4.01 1.37 -8.96
N SER A 91 4.43 2.08 -10.01
CA SER A 91 4.23 1.64 -11.40
C SER A 91 4.95 0.32 -11.69
N LEU A 92 6.14 0.12 -11.11
CA LEU A 92 6.85 -1.17 -11.22
C LEU A 92 6.11 -2.29 -10.49
N ARG A 93 5.57 -1.99 -9.29
CA ARG A 93 4.78 -2.97 -8.53
C ARG A 93 3.47 -3.31 -9.21
N ARG A 94 2.85 -2.37 -9.92
CA ARG A 94 1.64 -2.62 -10.72
C ARG A 94 1.90 -3.69 -11.77
N ILE A 95 2.97 -3.54 -12.54
CA ILE A 95 3.41 -4.55 -13.52
C ILE A 95 3.68 -5.88 -12.83
N ALA A 96 4.46 -5.87 -11.74
CA ALA A 96 4.76 -7.09 -10.99
C ALA A 96 3.49 -7.78 -10.47
N THR A 97 2.51 -7.02 -10.01
CA THR A 97 1.23 -7.54 -9.50
C THR A 97 0.36 -8.12 -10.61
N GLU A 98 0.27 -7.44 -11.76
CA GLU A 98 -0.45 -7.92 -12.94
C GLU A 98 0.06 -9.30 -13.41
N TYR A 99 1.39 -9.49 -13.38
CA TYR A 99 2.01 -10.78 -13.72
C TYR A 99 2.12 -11.76 -12.53
N GLY A 100 1.65 -11.38 -11.33
CA GLY A 100 1.73 -12.21 -10.12
C GLY A 100 3.15 -12.51 -9.64
N VAL A 101 4.12 -11.64 -9.97
CA VAL A 101 5.55 -11.80 -9.65
C VAL A 101 5.87 -11.12 -8.33
N PHE A 102 5.99 -11.92 -7.27
CA PHE A 102 6.34 -11.43 -5.94
C PHE A 102 7.61 -12.12 -5.39
N PRO A 103 8.53 -11.38 -4.76
CA PRO A 103 9.63 -11.98 -4.02
C PRO A 103 9.10 -12.71 -2.77
N ALA A 104 9.96 -13.52 -2.15
CA ALA A 104 9.61 -14.25 -0.93
C ALA A 104 9.07 -13.34 0.19
N SER A 105 9.60 -12.12 0.31
CA SER A 105 9.18 -11.11 1.30
C SER A 105 7.77 -10.54 1.05
N ALA A 106 7.26 -10.62 -0.17
CA ALA A 106 5.95 -10.10 -0.56
C ALA A 106 4.97 -11.18 -1.06
N LYS A 107 5.33 -12.47 -0.97
CA LYS A 107 4.43 -13.60 -1.29
C LYS A 107 3.04 -13.53 -0.62
N PRO A 108 2.90 -13.03 0.63
CA PRO A 108 1.57 -12.90 1.25
C PRO A 108 0.58 -12.00 0.49
N VAL A 109 1.04 -11.15 -0.44
CA VAL A 109 0.17 -10.26 -1.23
C VAL A 109 -0.93 -11.05 -1.94
N THR A 110 -0.62 -12.18 -2.57
CA THR A 110 -1.63 -13.00 -3.28
C THR A 110 -2.75 -13.47 -2.36
N ALA A 111 -2.42 -13.92 -1.14
CA ALA A 111 -3.43 -14.35 -0.16
C ALA A 111 -4.24 -13.16 0.37
N ILE A 112 -3.59 -12.01 0.59
CA ILE A 112 -4.25 -10.76 1.00
C ILE A 112 -5.23 -10.30 -0.09
N SER A 113 -4.85 -10.34 -1.37
CA SER A 113 -5.72 -9.98 -2.49
C SER A 113 -6.98 -10.87 -2.52
N ALA A 114 -6.80 -12.18 -2.43
CA ALA A 114 -7.92 -13.13 -2.40
C ALA A 114 -8.86 -12.88 -1.21
N SER A 115 -8.29 -12.63 -0.03
CA SER A 115 -9.06 -12.31 1.18
C SER A 115 -9.81 -10.97 1.06
N LEU A 116 -9.21 -9.95 0.45
CA LEU A 116 -9.88 -8.67 0.22
C LEU A 116 -11.06 -8.83 -0.74
N ALA A 117 -10.89 -9.57 -1.84
CA ALA A 117 -11.95 -9.83 -2.80
C ALA A 117 -13.11 -10.64 -2.20
N GLY A 118 -12.80 -11.68 -1.40
CA GLY A 118 -13.82 -12.56 -0.80
C GLY A 118 -14.46 -11.98 0.47
N GLU A 119 -13.64 -11.59 1.44
CA GLU A 119 -14.08 -11.23 2.79
C GLU A 119 -14.09 -9.72 3.05
N GLY A 120 -13.52 -8.89 2.17
CA GLY A 120 -13.42 -7.44 2.36
C GLY A 120 -12.41 -7.02 3.43
N ASN A 121 -11.49 -7.91 3.81
CA ASN A 121 -10.42 -7.62 4.75
C ASN A 121 -9.15 -8.41 4.40
N PRO A 122 -7.95 -7.97 4.83
CA PRO A 122 -6.69 -8.62 4.48
C PRO A 122 -6.29 -9.75 5.44
N LEU A 123 -7.14 -10.11 6.42
CA LEU A 123 -6.81 -10.99 7.54
C LEU A 123 -7.42 -12.39 7.40
N ASN A 124 -8.13 -12.66 6.30
CA ASN A 124 -8.88 -13.90 6.07
C ASN A 124 -9.91 -14.19 7.17
N GLU A 125 -10.49 -13.13 7.73
CA GLU A 125 -11.52 -13.23 8.75
C GLU A 125 -12.91 -13.14 8.13
N GLU A 126 -13.89 -13.83 8.72
CA GLU A 126 -15.26 -13.84 8.19
C GLU A 126 -15.88 -12.43 8.25
N ARG A 127 -16.44 -11.96 7.13
CA ARG A 127 -17.08 -10.65 7.02
C ARG A 127 -18.18 -10.41 8.05
N LYS A 128 -18.94 -11.45 8.40
CA LYS A 128 -20.04 -11.36 9.39
C LYS A 128 -19.55 -11.01 10.80
N LYS A 129 -18.30 -11.35 11.13
CA LYS A 129 -17.70 -11.11 12.46
C LYS A 129 -17.22 -9.68 12.66
N ARG A 130 -17.28 -8.83 11.62
CA ARG A 130 -16.69 -7.48 11.64
C ARG A 130 -17.23 -6.58 12.75
N ALA A 131 -18.45 -6.80 13.21
CA ALA A 131 -19.07 -6.01 14.27
C ALA A 131 -18.94 -6.63 15.68
N GLU A 132 -18.37 -7.84 15.83
CA GLU A 132 -18.29 -8.55 17.11
C GLU A 132 -17.50 -7.77 18.18
N TRP A 133 -16.54 -6.93 17.76
CA TRP A 133 -15.82 -6.05 18.68
C TRP A 133 -16.76 -5.14 19.47
N ALA A 134 -17.92 -4.77 18.91
CA ALA A 134 -18.87 -3.83 19.50
C ALA A 134 -19.89 -4.49 20.45
N GLU A 135 -19.89 -5.81 20.59
CA GLU A 135 -20.78 -6.52 21.51
C GLU A 135 -20.60 -6.02 22.95
N GLY A 136 -21.71 -5.74 23.63
CA GLY A 136 -21.70 -5.16 24.98
C GLY A 136 -21.42 -3.65 25.03
N HIS A 137 -21.27 -2.98 23.87
CA HIS A 137 -21.14 -1.52 23.78
C HIS A 137 -22.36 -0.91 23.08
N SER A 138 -22.71 0.32 23.45
CA SER A 138 -23.79 1.09 22.80
C SER A 138 -23.32 1.61 21.44
N VAL A 139 -23.28 0.74 20.44
CA VAL A 139 -22.88 1.09 19.06
C VAL A 139 -24.04 0.76 18.12
N LYS A 140 -24.51 1.76 17.38
CA LYS A 140 -25.62 1.62 16.42
C LYS A 140 -25.11 1.12 15.07
N THR A 141 -25.97 0.44 14.32
CA THR A 141 -25.76 0.30 12.87
C THR A 141 -26.01 1.64 12.21
N PHE A 142 -25.11 2.08 11.32
CA PHE A 142 -25.24 3.33 10.60
C PHE A 142 -26.42 3.29 9.62
N THR A 143 -27.27 4.33 9.66
CA THR A 143 -28.42 4.55 8.79
C THR A 143 -28.50 6.02 8.43
N GLU A 144 -29.22 6.36 7.36
CA GLU A 144 -29.55 7.75 7.05
C GLU A 144 -30.23 8.42 8.26
N GLY A 145 -29.70 9.56 8.68
CA GLY A 145 -30.14 10.29 9.89
C GLY A 145 -29.16 10.24 11.07
N ILE A 146 -28.21 9.31 11.07
CA ILE A 146 -27.08 9.34 12.03
C ILE A 146 -26.02 10.33 11.53
N GLU A 147 -25.56 11.21 12.41
CA GLU A 147 -24.63 12.30 12.05
C GLU A 147 -23.24 11.78 11.64
N PHE A 148 -22.69 10.83 12.40
CA PHE A 148 -21.32 10.34 12.17
C PHE A 148 -21.25 8.85 11.85
N LEU A 149 -20.42 8.51 10.87
CA LEU A 149 -19.96 7.14 10.65
C LEU A 149 -18.64 6.93 11.37
N TYR A 150 -18.60 6.00 12.31
CA TYR A 150 -17.34 5.47 12.83
C TYR A 150 -16.86 4.32 11.94
N TYR A 151 -15.71 4.52 11.28
CA TYR A 151 -15.02 3.52 10.48
C TYR A 151 -13.80 2.96 11.25
N PRO A 152 -13.95 1.89 12.05
CA PRO A 152 -12.85 1.28 12.80
C PRO A 152 -11.78 0.61 11.92
N GLY A 153 -12.15 0.12 10.73
CA GLY A 153 -11.23 -0.59 9.83
C GLY A 153 -10.89 -2.01 10.30
N CYS A 154 -10.18 -2.75 9.45
CA CYS A 154 -9.97 -4.20 9.62
C CYS A 154 -9.21 -4.57 10.91
N TYR A 155 -8.10 -3.89 11.21
CA TYR A 155 -7.29 -4.23 12.38
C TYR A 155 -8.04 -4.06 13.70
N LEU A 156 -8.82 -2.98 13.84
CA LEU A 156 -9.57 -2.72 15.06
C LEU A 156 -10.80 -3.65 15.20
N CYS A 157 -11.33 -4.15 14.08
CA CYS A 157 -12.44 -5.09 14.09
C CYS A 157 -12.02 -6.54 14.33
N TYR A 158 -10.79 -6.93 14.01
CA TYR A 158 -10.37 -8.34 13.96
C TYR A 158 -9.16 -8.69 14.83
N ASP A 159 -8.17 -7.80 15.04
CA ASP A 159 -7.01 -8.12 15.89
C ASP A 159 -7.41 -8.02 17.37
N PRO A 160 -7.40 -9.13 18.14
CA PRO A 160 -7.83 -9.13 19.54
C PRO A 160 -7.04 -8.16 20.43
N ARG A 161 -5.79 -7.85 20.05
CA ARG A 161 -4.93 -6.91 20.79
C ARG A 161 -5.35 -5.46 20.58
N LEU A 162 -6.01 -5.16 19.45
CA LEU A 162 -6.37 -3.82 19.02
C LEU A 162 -7.87 -3.50 19.16
N MET A 163 -8.75 -4.51 19.28
CA MET A 163 -10.20 -4.31 19.53
C MET A 163 -10.50 -3.37 20.71
N LYS A 164 -9.66 -3.39 21.75
CA LYS A 164 -9.76 -2.46 22.89
C LYS A 164 -9.75 -0.98 22.48
N VAL A 165 -9.08 -0.63 21.38
CA VAL A 165 -9.02 0.74 20.85
C VAL A 165 -10.35 1.13 20.23
N ALA A 166 -10.99 0.23 19.47
CA ALA A 166 -12.34 0.46 18.93
C ALA A 166 -13.35 0.70 20.03
N ARG A 167 -13.32 -0.17 21.06
CA ARG A 167 -14.20 -0.10 22.24
C ARG A 167 -13.98 1.19 23.03
N ALA A 168 -12.74 1.57 23.28
CA ALA A 168 -12.42 2.84 23.95
C ALA A 168 -12.93 4.05 23.15
N THR A 169 -12.75 4.04 21.83
CA THR A 169 -13.23 5.11 20.94
C THR A 169 -14.76 5.22 20.99
N ALA A 170 -15.48 4.10 20.84
CA ALA A 170 -16.94 4.07 20.96
C ALA A 170 -17.43 4.56 22.33
N ASN A 171 -16.76 4.18 23.42
CA ASN A 171 -17.11 4.65 24.76
C ASN A 171 -16.96 6.17 24.90
N ILE A 172 -15.88 6.75 24.36
CA ILE A 172 -15.67 8.21 24.37
C ILE A 172 -16.76 8.91 23.59
N LEU A 173 -17.11 8.42 22.39
CA LEU A 173 -18.17 9.01 21.56
C LEU A 173 -19.53 8.97 22.26
N ASN A 174 -19.85 7.84 22.91
CA ASN A 174 -21.08 7.70 23.71
C ASN A 174 -21.11 8.68 24.90
N LEU A 175 -20.01 8.81 25.64
CA LEU A 175 -19.93 9.76 26.77
C LEU A 175 -20.01 11.22 26.32
N ALA A 176 -19.52 11.51 25.12
CA ALA A 176 -19.64 12.83 24.49
C ALA A 176 -21.02 13.12 23.89
N GLY A 177 -21.95 12.15 23.92
CA GLY A 177 -23.29 12.30 23.36
C GLY A 177 -23.30 12.42 21.83
N ILE A 178 -22.25 11.94 21.16
CA ILE A 178 -22.15 11.98 19.69
C ILE A 178 -23.10 10.94 19.11
N ASP A 179 -23.91 11.33 18.12
CA ASP A 179 -24.73 10.38 17.39
C ASP A 179 -23.91 9.72 16.27
N PHE A 180 -23.49 8.48 16.50
CA PHE A 180 -22.68 7.72 15.56
C PHE A 180 -23.17 6.29 15.36
N GLY A 181 -22.78 5.71 14.23
CA GLY A 181 -23.02 4.30 13.91
C GLY A 181 -21.84 3.68 13.15
N ILE A 182 -21.90 2.37 12.93
CA ILE A 182 -20.91 1.59 12.17
C ILE A 182 -21.57 0.86 10.99
N LEU A 183 -20.80 0.54 9.96
CA LEU A 183 -21.28 -0.25 8.82
C LEU A 183 -21.36 -1.75 9.10
N GLY A 184 -20.69 -2.24 10.15
CA GLY A 184 -20.65 -3.66 10.49
C GLY A 184 -20.13 -4.52 9.33
N SER A 185 -20.88 -5.56 8.96
CA SER A 185 -20.51 -6.46 7.86
C SER A 185 -20.50 -5.81 6.46
N LYS A 186 -21.06 -4.60 6.31
CA LYS A 186 -21.00 -3.83 5.07
C LYS A 186 -19.67 -3.07 4.90
N GLU A 187 -18.87 -2.97 5.96
CA GLU A 187 -17.58 -2.28 5.89
C GLU A 187 -16.56 -3.12 5.13
N ASN A 188 -15.94 -2.53 4.10
CA ASN A 188 -14.74 -3.06 3.44
C ASN A 188 -13.48 -2.47 4.05
N CYS A 189 -12.34 -3.14 3.92
CA CYS A 189 -11.02 -2.56 4.18
C CYS A 189 -10.79 -1.31 3.34
N CYS A 190 -9.97 -0.39 3.84
CA CYS A 190 -9.60 0.83 3.11
C CYS A 190 -8.66 0.57 1.92
N GLY A 191 -8.26 -0.69 1.70
CA GLY A 191 -7.47 -1.10 0.54
C GLY A 191 -6.02 -0.59 0.51
N GLU A 192 -5.55 0.13 1.54
CA GLU A 192 -4.21 0.73 1.52
C GLU A 192 -3.09 -0.30 1.30
N SER A 193 -3.21 -1.50 1.88
CA SER A 193 -2.21 -2.55 1.70
C SER A 193 -2.11 -3.01 0.25
N ILE A 194 -3.23 -3.09 -0.47
CA ILE A 194 -3.28 -3.59 -1.85
C ILE A 194 -2.95 -2.49 -2.86
N ARG A 195 -3.41 -1.26 -2.60
CA ARG A 195 -3.05 -0.10 -3.41
C ARG A 195 -1.53 0.12 -3.46
N LYS A 196 -0.81 -0.12 -2.35
CA LYS A 196 0.67 -0.02 -2.31
C LYS A 196 1.38 -1.07 -3.17
N THR A 197 0.72 -2.17 -3.52
CA THR A 197 1.26 -3.16 -4.47
C THR A 197 1.01 -2.75 -5.91
N GLY A 198 0.30 -1.64 -6.16
CA GLY A 198 -0.03 -1.15 -7.49
C GLY A 198 -1.30 -1.74 -8.09
N ASP A 199 -2.02 -2.58 -7.34
CA ASP A 199 -3.30 -3.18 -7.73
C ASP A 199 -4.44 -2.19 -7.49
N GLU A 200 -4.67 -1.33 -8.49
CA GLU A 200 -5.72 -0.31 -8.48
C GLU A 200 -7.10 -0.88 -8.86
N GLU A 201 -7.17 -2.07 -9.44
CA GLU A 201 -8.44 -2.70 -9.81
C GLU A 201 -9.14 -3.28 -8.58
N LEU A 202 -8.36 -3.91 -7.69
CA LEU A 202 -8.89 -4.44 -6.43
C LEU A 202 -9.08 -3.36 -5.35
N PHE A 203 -8.38 -2.22 -5.45
CA PHE A 203 -8.53 -1.06 -4.56
C PHE A 203 -9.86 -0.33 -4.77
#